data_AF-A0A6I0DZ50-F1
#
_entry.id   AF-A0A6I0DZ50-F1
#
_cell.length_a   1.000
_cell.length_b   1.000
_cell.length_c   1.000
_cell.angle_alpha   90.00
_cell.angle_beta   90.00
_cell.angle_gamma   90.00
#
_symmetry.space_group_name_H-M   'P 1'
#
loop_
_entity.id
_entity.type
_entity.pdbx_description
1 polymer ?
#
loop_
_entity_poly.entity_id
_entity_poly.type
_entity_poly.pdbx_seq_one_letter_code
_entity_poly.pdbx_strand_id
1 'polypeptide(L)'
;MNIKITDSTMNECSDLQNICESWVDKVLIEGYEFESTYIYNCLTKGDLPPIPNASKSLYRLKSIYIKQTDELIGFTDLYFGYPTNDSAWISIFVIHEKFRNNGYAQEAIAILTEECKLIG
;
A
#
# COMPACT_ATOMS: atom_id res chain seq x y z
N MET A 1 -17.82 -3.25 6.53
CA MET A 1 -16.37 -3.30 6.26
C MET A 1 -15.67 -3.92 7.45
N ASN A 2 -15.12 -5.11 7.26
CA ASN A 2 -14.39 -5.94 8.22
C ASN A 2 -12.96 -5.47 8.42
N ILE A 3 -12.42 -4.70 7.48
CA ILE A 3 -11.07 -4.17 7.56
C ILE A 3 -11.05 -2.69 7.98
N LYS A 4 -9.90 -2.25 8.48
CA LYS A 4 -9.52 -0.84 8.66
C LYS A 4 -8.23 -0.56 7.90
N ILE A 5 -8.06 0.69 7.47
CA ILE A 5 -6.85 1.17 6.80
C ILE A 5 -6.28 2.31 7.64
N THR A 6 -4.97 2.32 7.86
CA THR A 6 -4.27 3.36 8.62
C THR A 6 -2.98 3.76 7.92
N ASP A 7 -2.45 4.95 8.22
CA ASP A 7 -1.09 5.29 7.78
C ASP A 7 -0.08 4.33 8.42
N SER A 8 0.82 3.79 7.61
CA SER A 8 1.85 2.87 8.06
C SER A 8 2.92 3.58 8.87
N THR A 9 3.50 2.88 9.83
CA THR A 9 4.57 3.41 10.67
C THR A 9 5.82 2.54 10.63
N MET A 10 6.94 3.08 11.14
CA MET A 10 8.20 2.33 11.20
C MET A 10 8.11 1.08 12.09
N ASN A 11 7.17 1.03 13.03
CA ASN A 11 6.94 -0.15 13.88
C ASN A 11 6.45 -1.36 13.07
N GLU A 12 5.82 -1.13 11.93
CA GLU A 12 5.26 -2.17 11.04
C GLU A 12 6.23 -2.55 9.92
N CYS A 13 7.41 -1.91 9.83
CA CYS A 13 8.29 -2.01 8.66
C CYS A 13 8.67 -3.46 8.34
N SER A 14 8.99 -4.28 9.36
CA SER A 14 9.36 -5.68 9.16
C SER A 14 8.17 -6.53 8.72
N ASP A 15 7.00 -6.33 9.31
CA ASP A 15 5.81 -7.12 9.00
C ASP A 15 5.29 -6.82 7.59
N LEU A 16 5.32 -5.55 7.20
CA LEU A 16 5.01 -5.11 5.84
C LEU A 16 6.01 -5.67 4.83
N GLN A 17 7.31 -5.74 5.17
CA GLN A 17 8.32 -6.33 4.29
C GLN A 17 8.05 -7.82 4.07
N ASN A 18 7.68 -8.55 5.13
CA ASN A 18 7.27 -9.95 5.03
C ASN A 18 6.02 -10.12 4.13
N ILE A 19 5.04 -9.22 4.22
CA ILE A 19 3.88 -9.21 3.32
C ILE A 19 4.31 -8.98 1.86
N CYS A 20 5.23 -8.04 1.63
CA CYS A 20 5.78 -7.75 0.32
C CYS A 20 6.43 -9.00 -0.30
N GLU A 21 7.26 -9.68 0.47
CA GLU A 21 7.98 -10.90 0.08
C GLU A 21 7.05 -12.12 -0.07
N SER A 22 5.85 -12.10 0.53
CA SER A 22 4.82 -13.12 0.30
C SER A 22 4.26 -13.11 -1.13
N TRP A 23 4.49 -12.04 -1.91
CA TRP A 23 4.06 -11.97 -3.30
C TRP A 23 5.05 -12.68 -4.25
N VAL A 24 5.07 -14.00 -4.17
CA VAL A 24 5.96 -14.87 -4.96
C VAL A 24 5.77 -14.73 -6.47
N ASP A 25 4.56 -14.38 -6.92
CA ASP A 25 4.27 -14.19 -8.35
C ASP A 25 4.98 -12.98 -8.96
N LYS A 26 5.51 -12.06 -8.13
CA LYS A 26 6.22 -10.88 -8.63
C LYS A 26 7.40 -11.27 -9.53
N VAL A 27 8.20 -12.27 -9.14
CA VAL A 27 9.34 -12.71 -9.95
C VAL A 27 8.89 -13.25 -11.30
N LEU A 28 7.74 -13.94 -11.33
CA LEU A 28 7.18 -14.47 -12.57
C LEU A 28 6.67 -13.35 -13.50
N ILE A 29 6.15 -12.26 -12.94
CA ILE A 29 5.52 -11.16 -13.68
C ILE A 29 6.55 -10.09 -14.08
N GLU A 30 7.45 -9.73 -13.17
CA GLU A 30 8.37 -8.60 -13.28
C GLU A 30 9.84 -9.01 -13.44
N GLY A 31 10.18 -10.27 -13.18
CA GLY A 31 11.53 -10.81 -13.35
C GLY A 31 12.50 -10.53 -12.20
N TYR A 32 12.05 -9.89 -11.12
CA TYR A 32 12.86 -9.59 -9.94
C TYR A 32 12.02 -9.64 -8.66
N GLU A 33 12.70 -9.87 -7.53
CA GLU A 33 12.13 -9.85 -6.18
C GLU A 33 12.06 -8.42 -5.63
N PHE A 34 11.30 -8.22 -4.55
CA PHE A 34 11.45 -6.98 -3.79
C PHE A 34 12.83 -6.90 -3.16
N GLU A 35 13.41 -5.70 -3.16
CA GLU A 35 14.56 -5.45 -2.31
C GLU A 35 14.16 -5.61 -0.84
N SER A 36 15.05 -6.15 -0.02
CA SER A 36 14.84 -6.31 1.43
C SER A 36 14.64 -4.98 2.18
N THR A 37 14.92 -3.85 1.53
CA THR A 37 14.73 -2.50 2.06
C THR A 37 13.55 -1.77 1.44
N TYR A 38 12.72 -2.45 0.65
CA TYR A 38 11.63 -1.84 -0.12
C TYR A 38 10.67 -1.05 0.79
N ILE A 39 10.14 -1.67 1.84
CA ILE A 39 9.21 -0.99 2.75
C ILE A 39 9.89 0.14 3.53
N TYR A 40 11.14 -0.06 3.94
CA TYR A 40 11.91 0.99 4.59
C TYR A 40 12.05 2.23 3.68
N ASN A 41 12.34 2.03 2.40
CA ASN A 41 12.40 3.11 1.42
C ASN A 41 11.03 3.75 1.20
N CYS A 42 9.94 2.97 1.13
CA CYS A 42 8.58 3.50 1.04
C CYS A 42 8.22 4.41 2.24
N LEU A 43 8.56 3.98 3.47
CA LEU A 43 8.31 4.75 4.68
C LEU A 43 9.16 6.04 4.75
N THR A 44 10.44 5.97 4.40
CA THR A 44 11.39 7.09 4.57
C THR A 44 11.46 8.05 3.39
N LYS A 45 11.43 7.52 2.16
CA LYS A 45 11.62 8.27 0.90
C LYS A 45 10.33 8.34 0.06
N GLY A 46 9.47 7.32 0.18
CA GLY A 46 8.31 7.12 -0.67
C GLY A 46 8.67 6.40 -1.97
N ASP A 47 7.68 5.69 -2.52
CA ASP A 47 7.72 5.17 -3.89
C ASP A 47 7.10 6.23 -4.81
N LEU A 48 7.95 7.16 -5.26
CA LEU A 48 7.49 8.40 -5.90
C LEU A 48 7.31 8.19 -7.41
N PRO A 49 6.24 8.74 -8.02
CA PRO A 49 6.08 8.69 -9.47
C PRO A 49 7.22 9.42 -10.19
N PRO A 50 7.54 9.02 -11.43
CA PRO A 50 8.67 9.57 -12.19
C PRO A 50 8.37 10.94 -12.82
N ILE A 51 7.90 11.90 -12.01
CA ILE A 51 7.60 13.27 -12.42
C ILE A 51 8.55 14.28 -11.77
N PRO A 52 8.84 15.42 -12.43
CA PRO A 52 9.57 16.50 -11.79
C PRO A 52 8.86 16.96 -10.51
N ASN A 53 9.62 17.19 -9.44
CA ASN A 53 9.12 17.63 -8.14
C ASN A 53 8.19 16.64 -7.42
N ALA A 54 8.24 15.34 -7.76
CA ALA A 54 7.59 14.32 -6.95
C ALA A 54 8.07 14.45 -5.49
N SER A 55 7.12 14.42 -4.57
CA SER A 55 7.37 14.77 -3.17
C SER A 55 6.81 13.72 -2.22
N LYS A 56 7.63 13.33 -1.24
CA LYS A 56 7.23 12.48 -0.12
C LYS A 56 6.07 13.08 0.68
N SER A 57 5.89 14.40 0.70
CA SER A 57 4.76 15.03 1.38
C SER A 57 3.38 14.66 0.78
N LEU A 58 3.36 14.25 -0.50
CA LEU A 58 2.16 13.80 -1.22
C LEU A 58 2.00 12.27 -1.23
N TYR A 59 2.96 11.55 -0.65
CA TYR A 59 2.98 10.09 -0.60
C TYR A 59 2.52 9.57 0.76
N ARG A 60 1.70 8.52 0.79
CA ARG A 60 1.31 7.78 2.00
C ARG A 60 1.50 6.28 1.74
N LEU A 61 2.11 5.59 2.70
CA LEU A 61 2.02 4.14 2.79
C LEU A 61 0.88 3.82 3.77
N LYS A 62 0.02 2.88 3.39
CA LYS A 62 -1.19 2.52 4.13
C LYS A 62 -1.16 1.04 4.50
N SER A 63 -1.38 0.75 5.78
CA SER A 63 -1.49 -0.60 6.33
C SER A 63 -2.95 -1.04 6.38
N ILE A 64 -3.24 -2.31 6.05
CA ILE A 64 -4.60 -2.88 6.01
C ILE A 64 -4.72 -3.95 7.10
N TYR A 65 -5.70 -3.78 7.99
CA TYR A 65 -5.92 -4.68 9.13
C TYR A 65 -7.32 -5.28 9.13
N ILE A 66 -7.46 -6.50 9.67
CA ILE A 66 -8.76 -7.05 10.08
C ILE A 66 -9.17 -6.40 11.41
N LYS A 67 -10.36 -5.81 11.47
CA LYS A 67 -10.82 -5.07 12.67
C LYS A 67 -10.99 -5.95 13.91
N GLN A 68 -11.47 -7.17 13.73
CA GLN A 68 -11.79 -8.07 14.85
C GLN A 68 -10.55 -8.59 15.55
N THR A 69 -9.47 -8.83 14.81
CA THR A 69 -8.24 -9.46 15.30
C THR A 69 -7.06 -8.50 15.41
N ASP A 70 -7.18 -7.30 14.83
CA ASP A 70 -6.09 -6.35 14.65
C ASP A 70 -4.89 -6.92 13.88
N GLU A 71 -5.15 -7.92 13.03
CA GLU A 71 -4.11 -8.58 12.23
C GLU A 71 -3.80 -7.77 10.98
N LEU A 72 -2.51 -7.49 10.74
CA LEU A 72 -2.01 -6.84 9.52
C LEU A 72 -2.04 -7.84 8.36
N ILE A 73 -2.80 -7.55 7.32
CA ILE A 73 -3.06 -8.49 6.22
C ILE A 73 -2.60 -7.98 4.85
N GLY A 74 -2.20 -6.73 4.75
CA GLY A 74 -1.88 -6.11 3.49
C GLY A 74 -1.45 -4.66 3.63
N PHE A 75 -1.10 -4.08 2.49
CA PHE A 75 -0.76 -2.67 2.39
C PHE A 75 -1.00 -2.15 0.98
N THR A 76 -1.04 -0.83 0.86
CA THR A 76 -1.02 -0.12 -0.41
C THR A 76 -0.27 1.18 -0.22
N ASP A 77 0.21 1.77 -1.30
CA ASP A 77 0.59 3.18 -1.27
C ASP A 77 -0.44 4.06 -1.97
N LEU A 78 -0.32 5.36 -1.71
CA LEU A 78 -1.05 6.42 -2.36
C LEU A 78 -0.11 7.58 -2.63
N TYR A 79 -0.15 8.09 -3.86
CA TYR A 79 0.44 9.38 -4.22
C TYR A 79 -0.65 10.31 -4.72
N PHE A 80 -0.81 11.48 -4.10
CA PHE A 80 -1.81 12.46 -4.50
C PHE A 80 -1.24 13.47 -5.50
N GLY A 81 -1.94 13.69 -6.61
CA GLY A 81 -1.55 14.62 -7.67
C GLY A 81 -0.86 13.98 -8.87
N TYR A 82 -1.05 12.67 -9.09
CA TYR A 82 -0.58 11.97 -10.28
C TYR A 82 -1.66 11.00 -10.80
N PRO A 83 -1.85 10.82 -12.13
CA PRO A 83 -1.20 11.56 -13.21
C PRO A 83 -1.71 13.00 -13.38
N THR A 84 -2.81 13.33 -12.72
CA THR A 84 -3.40 14.68 -12.67
C THR A 84 -3.50 15.16 -11.22
N ASN A 85 -3.63 16.48 -11.03
CA ASN A 85 -3.64 17.09 -9.69
C ASN A 85 -4.80 16.61 -8.79
N ASP A 86 -5.87 16.09 -9.38
CA ASP A 86 -7.09 15.57 -8.75
C ASP A 86 -7.12 14.04 -8.65
N SER A 87 -6.00 13.37 -8.96
CA SER A 87 -5.91 11.91 -8.91
C SER A 87 -5.12 11.43 -7.69
N ALA A 88 -5.60 10.35 -7.07
CA ALA A 88 -4.82 9.51 -6.18
C ALA A 88 -4.29 8.30 -6.96
N TRP A 89 -2.98 8.11 -6.98
CA TRP A 89 -2.31 7.03 -7.66
C TRP A 89 -1.88 5.94 -6.68
N ILE A 90 -2.10 4.68 -7.06
CA ILE A 90 -1.61 3.50 -6.35
C ILE A 90 -0.52 2.89 -7.24
N SER A 91 0.70 2.78 -6.73
CA SER A 91 1.79 2.06 -7.40
C SER A 91 1.73 0.57 -7.05
N ILE A 92 1.42 0.27 -5.79
CA ILE A 92 1.44 -1.08 -5.24
C ILE A 92 0.23 -1.32 -4.34
N PHE A 93 -0.39 -2.48 -4.51
CA PHE A 93 -1.48 -2.96 -3.66
C PHE A 93 -1.30 -4.46 -3.42
N VAL A 94 -1.06 -4.84 -2.16
CA VAL A 94 -0.77 -6.23 -1.79
C VAL A 94 -1.66 -6.67 -0.64
N ILE A 95 -2.36 -7.79 -0.83
CA ILE A 95 -2.95 -8.59 0.24
C ILE A 95 -2.11 -9.85 0.38
N HIS A 96 -1.66 -10.13 1.60
CA HIS A 96 -0.88 -11.32 1.91
C HIS A 96 -1.65 -12.57 1.44
N GLU A 97 -0.95 -13.52 0.83
CA GLU A 97 -1.53 -14.70 0.17
C GLU A 97 -2.58 -15.47 1.00
N LYS A 98 -2.33 -15.65 2.31
CA LYS A 98 -3.22 -16.31 3.28
C LYS A 98 -4.61 -15.68 3.39
N PHE A 99 -4.77 -14.40 3.03
CA PHE A 99 -6.03 -13.66 3.14
C PHE A 99 -6.70 -13.38 1.78
N ARG A 100 -6.11 -13.87 0.67
CA ARG A 100 -6.71 -13.72 -0.67
C ARG A 100 -8.03 -14.49 -0.77
N ASN A 101 -8.85 -14.16 -1.77
CA ASN A 101 -10.18 -14.77 -2.02
C ASN A 101 -11.24 -14.56 -0.92
N ASN A 102 -11.03 -13.62 0.02
CA ASN A 102 -11.99 -13.28 1.07
C ASN A 102 -12.66 -11.90 0.88
N GLY A 103 -12.49 -11.26 -0.29
CA GLY A 103 -13.10 -9.95 -0.58
C GLY A 103 -12.39 -8.74 0.03
N TYR A 104 -11.33 -8.92 0.85
CA TYR A 104 -10.64 -7.81 1.52
C TYR A 104 -10.06 -6.75 0.57
N ALA A 105 -9.59 -7.15 -0.62
CA ALA A 105 -9.11 -6.18 -1.62
C ALA A 105 -10.24 -5.25 -2.09
N GLN A 106 -11.44 -5.78 -2.32
CA GLN A 106 -12.61 -5.00 -2.71
C GLN A 106 -13.03 -4.05 -1.58
N GLU A 107 -13.05 -4.54 -0.33
CA GLU A 107 -13.33 -3.68 0.83
C GLU A 107 -12.30 -2.55 0.95
N ALA A 108 -11.02 -2.82 0.70
CA ALA A 108 -9.96 -1.83 0.84
C ALA A 108 -10.07 -0.74 -0.21
N ILE A 109 -10.30 -1.10 -1.47
CA ILE A 109 -10.53 -0.12 -2.55
C ILE A 109 -11.77 0.73 -2.25
N ALA A 110 -12.85 0.14 -1.72
CA ALA A 110 -14.04 0.91 -1.33
C ALA A 110 -13.72 1.94 -0.24
N ILE A 111 -12.95 1.57 0.79
CA ILE A 111 -12.50 2.50 1.85
C ILE A 111 -11.62 3.62 1.27
N LEU A 112 -10.61 3.26 0.47
CA LEU A 112 -9.68 4.24 -0.13
C LEU A 112 -10.41 5.22 -1.06
N THR A 113 -11.40 4.74 -1.79
CA THR A 113 -12.24 5.59 -2.66
C THR A 113 -13.01 6.62 -1.85
N GLU A 114 -13.58 6.24 -0.71
CA GLU A 114 -14.25 7.19 0.19
C GLU A 114 -13.26 8.16 0.84
N GLU A 115 -12.06 7.72 1.23
CA GLU A 115 -11.01 8.60 1.75
C GLU A 115 -10.59 9.65 0.71
N CYS A 116 -10.41 9.27 -0.55
CA CYS A 116 -10.01 10.19 -1.61
C CYS A 116 -11.07 11.27 -1.86
N LYS A 117 -12.37 10.92 -1.80
CA LYS A 117 -13.47 11.89 -1.94
C LYS A 117 -13.47 12.97 -0.86
N LEU A 118 -12.93 12.69 0.33
CA LEU A 118 -12.84 13.66 1.43
C LEU A 118 -11.69 14.65 1.26
N ILE A 119 -10.70 14.31 0.44
CA ILE A 119 -9.45 15.08 0.27
C ILE A 119 -9.59 16.09 -0.89
N GLY A 120 -10.52 15.89 -1.82
CA GLY A 120 -10.86 16.84 -2.90
C GLY A 120 -11.23 16.13 -4.19
#